data_AF-A0AAD8PPZ2-F1
#
_entry.id   AF-A0AAD8PPZ2-F1
#
_cell.length_a   1.000
_cell.length_b   1.000
_cell.length_c   1.000
_cell.angle_alpha   90.00
_cell.angle_beta   90.00
_cell.angle_gamma   90.00
#
_symmetry.space_group_name_H-M   'P 1'
#
loop_
_entity.id
_entity.type
_entity.pdbx_description
1 polymer ?
#
loop_
_entity_poly.entity_id
_entity_poly.type
_entity_poly.pdbx_seq_one_letter_code
_entity_poly.pdbx_strand_id
1 'polypeptide(L)'
;MQTWKLLVALTQVLLHALLRRQKFRRAFESQELEPIMSIFLEGSDCSPPEHWWSRKIYVIRLAPTFCVSSLLWFSYQSCETHLGYTKSDPELHHLLSMKLSFLVTIVAYATTAQSAITWTLQKGTNPTADETDAYNKIEAAMRLAVARHSRLGSATKNLRVYYTPGVPTAESNYNGDMRFGTDRAYMNERTALHEISHTLGVGQTEAFDRKCAAGDWASALPLLRSWDGDSAVINCGGSHIWPYGLNYDDEWSETNANRHVQLINAMIRDGM
;
A
#
# COMPACT_ATOMS: atom_id res chain seq x y z
N MET A 1 13.43 -40.83 1.97
CA MET A 1 13.99 -40.13 3.15
C MET A 1 14.59 -38.74 2.86
N GLN A 2 14.97 -38.41 1.61
CA GLN A 2 15.50 -37.08 1.25
C GLN A 2 14.44 -35.97 1.07
N THR A 3 13.19 -36.31 0.74
CA THR A 3 12.10 -35.35 0.52
C THR A 3 11.66 -34.64 1.81
N TRP A 4 11.68 -35.34 2.94
CA TRP A 4 11.33 -34.77 4.25
C TRP A 4 12.39 -33.76 4.75
N LYS A 5 13.67 -34.01 4.46
CA LYS A 5 14.76 -33.08 4.81
C LYS A 5 14.69 -31.77 4.01
N LEU A 6 14.27 -31.83 2.74
CA LEU A 6 14.02 -30.63 1.92
C LEU A 6 12.82 -29.82 2.41
N LEU A 7 11.73 -30.49 2.83
CA LEU A 7 10.55 -29.80 3.35
C LEU A 7 10.85 -29.06 4.66
N VAL A 8 11.64 -29.68 5.55
CA VAL A 8 12.12 -29.07 6.80
C VAL A 8 13.08 -27.90 6.51
N ALA A 9 13.97 -28.03 5.53
CA ALA A 9 14.87 -26.94 5.15
C ALA A 9 14.11 -25.75 4.55
N LEU A 10 13.12 -26.00 3.68
CA LEU A 10 12.30 -24.95 3.06
C LEU A 10 11.42 -24.23 4.09
N THR A 11 10.82 -24.96 5.03
CA THR A 11 10.04 -24.36 6.12
C THR A 11 10.91 -23.54 7.06
N GLN A 12 12.15 -23.98 7.36
CA GLN A 12 13.11 -23.21 8.13
C GLN A 12 13.54 -21.93 7.40
N VAL A 13 13.77 -21.98 6.08
CA VAL A 13 14.13 -20.79 5.29
C VAL A 13 12.97 -19.80 5.23
N LEU A 14 11.72 -20.28 5.02
CA LEU A 14 10.53 -19.43 5.04
C LEU A 14 10.32 -18.77 6.41
N LEU A 15 10.49 -19.53 7.49
CA LEU A 15 10.38 -19.02 8.86
C LEU A 15 11.47 -17.97 9.15
N HIS A 16 12.70 -18.19 8.69
CA HIS A 16 13.78 -17.20 8.83
C HIS A 16 13.52 -15.93 8.02
N ALA A 17 12.95 -16.03 6.81
CA ALA A 17 12.58 -14.88 5.99
C ALA A 17 11.45 -14.06 6.65
N LEU A 18 10.43 -14.74 7.21
CA LEU A 18 9.32 -14.10 7.91
C LEU A 18 9.76 -13.45 9.22
N LEU A 19 10.62 -14.11 10.00
CA LEU A 19 11.18 -13.55 11.23
C LEU A 19 12.11 -12.36 10.95
N ARG A 20 12.92 -12.41 9.88
CA ARG A 20 13.73 -11.25 9.44
C ARG A 20 12.85 -10.08 9.03
N ARG A 21 11.70 -10.33 8.38
CA ARG A 21 10.73 -9.29 8.02
C ARG A 21 10.07 -8.65 9.25
N GLN A 22 9.74 -9.43 10.28
CA GLN A 22 9.23 -8.87 11.55
C GLN A 22 10.29 -8.08 12.31
N LYS A 23 11.56 -8.53 12.28
CA LYS A 23 12.67 -7.83 12.95
C LYS A 23 13.02 -6.51 12.25
N PHE A 24 12.99 -6.49 10.92
CA PHE A 24 13.16 -5.26 10.13
C PHE A 24 12.00 -4.28 10.34
N ARG A 25 10.77 -4.79 10.50
CA ARG A 25 9.60 -4.00 10.86
C ARG A 25 9.71 -3.34 12.23
N ARG A 26 10.20 -4.06 13.25
CA ARG A 26 10.46 -3.49 14.59
C ARG A 26 11.60 -2.46 14.59
N ALA A 27 12.65 -2.66 13.80
CA ALA A 27 13.76 -1.72 13.69
C ALA A 27 13.36 -0.42 12.96
N PHE A 28 12.43 -0.50 12.01
CA PHE A 28 11.86 0.68 11.34
C PHE A 28 10.88 1.46 12.25
N GLU A 29 10.17 0.75 13.14
CA GLU A 29 9.27 1.34 14.14
C GLU A 29 10.01 2.03 15.31
N SER A 30 11.33 1.85 15.47
CA SER A 30 12.11 2.39 16.60
C SER A 30 12.96 3.65 16.32
N GLN A 31 12.90 4.26 15.13
CA GLN A 31 13.55 5.56 14.82
C GLN A 31 15.04 5.75 15.24
N GLU A 32 15.84 4.69 15.31
CA GLU A 32 17.30 4.82 15.52
C GLU A 32 18.05 4.45 14.23
N LEU A 33 18.34 5.41 13.35
CA LEU A 33 19.32 5.22 12.26
C LEU A 33 20.05 6.54 11.93
N GLU A 34 21.15 6.77 12.64
CA GLU A 34 22.38 7.41 12.09
C GLU A 34 23.15 6.35 11.24
N PRO A 35 24.09 6.73 10.34
CA PRO A 35 24.26 6.08 9.06
C PRO A 35 25.10 4.80 9.15
N ILE A 36 24.50 3.65 8.83
CA ILE A 36 25.24 2.45 8.49
C ILE A 36 25.64 2.53 7.01
N MET A 37 26.67 3.33 6.73
CA MET A 37 27.39 3.33 5.45
C MET A 37 28.83 2.86 5.73
N SER A 38 28.98 1.55 5.90
CA SER A 38 30.23 0.79 5.86
C SER A 38 29.95 -0.54 6.56
N ILE A 39 30.00 -1.66 5.84
CA ILE A 39 30.54 -2.95 6.31
C ILE A 39 30.44 -4.00 5.18
N PHE A 40 31.63 -4.32 4.66
CA PHE A 40 32.10 -5.60 4.11
C PHE A 40 31.58 -6.12 2.76
N LEU A 41 32.29 -5.74 1.70
CA LEU A 41 32.69 -6.67 0.64
C LEU A 41 34.10 -7.19 0.98
N GLU A 42 34.20 -8.40 1.54
CA GLU A 42 35.42 -9.19 1.52
C GLU A 42 35.08 -10.57 0.96
N GLY A 43 35.81 -10.97 -0.08
CA GLY A 43 35.75 -12.33 -0.64
C GLY A 43 35.29 -12.40 -2.09
N SER A 44 36.08 -11.86 -3.01
CA SER A 44 36.30 -12.49 -4.33
C SER A 44 37.43 -11.78 -5.05
N ASP A 45 38.58 -12.45 -5.16
CA ASP A 45 39.68 -12.08 -6.04
C ASP A 45 39.21 -12.19 -7.50
N CYS A 46 38.81 -11.05 -8.06
CA CYS A 46 38.69 -10.85 -9.50
C CYS A 46 39.15 -9.41 -9.80
N SER A 47 40.46 -9.19 -9.90
CA SER A 47 40.99 -7.95 -10.49
C SER A 47 40.86 -8.01 -12.02
N PRO A 48 40.17 -7.05 -12.68
CA PRO A 48 40.27 -6.90 -14.12
C PRO A 48 41.48 -6.01 -14.49
N PRO A 49 42.14 -6.24 -15.64
CA PRO A 49 43.26 -5.41 -16.06
C PRO A 49 42.80 -4.01 -16.45
N GLU A 50 43.62 -3.02 -16.09
CA GLU A 50 43.53 -1.64 -16.56
C GLU A 50 43.54 -1.62 -18.08
N HIS A 51 42.60 -0.90 -18.69
CA HIS A 51 42.67 -0.05 -19.89
C HIS A 51 41.22 0.21 -20.33
N TRP A 52 40.96 1.40 -20.89
CA TRP A 52 39.65 1.94 -21.35
C TRP A 52 38.85 2.77 -20.33
N TRP A 53 39.36 3.98 -20.06
CA TRP A 53 38.49 5.13 -19.83
C TRP A 53 37.86 5.57 -21.16
N SER A 54 36.53 5.62 -21.23
CA SER A 54 35.72 6.67 -21.87
C SER A 54 34.39 6.13 -22.41
N ARG A 55 33.25 6.63 -21.89
CA ARG A 55 32.22 7.38 -22.64
C ARG A 55 30.89 7.52 -21.87
N LYS A 56 30.49 8.78 -21.70
CA LYS A 56 29.13 9.37 -21.75
C LYS A 56 27.95 8.58 -21.16
N ILE A 57 27.45 9.08 -20.03
CA ILE A 57 26.13 8.75 -19.48
C ILE A 57 25.05 9.38 -20.36
N TYR A 58 24.24 8.56 -21.02
CA TYR A 58 22.94 8.98 -21.55
C TYR A 58 21.86 8.54 -20.56
N VAL A 59 21.13 9.51 -20.00
CA VAL A 59 19.95 9.23 -19.18
C VAL A 59 18.79 8.92 -20.11
N ILE A 60 18.43 7.64 -20.22
CA ILE A 60 17.21 7.20 -20.91
C ILE A 60 16.11 7.03 -19.85
N ARG A 61 15.08 7.90 -19.89
CA ARG A 61 13.81 7.65 -19.19
C ARG A 61 13.08 6.52 -19.92
N LEU A 62 12.84 5.40 -19.25
CA LEU A 62 11.95 4.34 -19.75
C LEU A 62 10.62 4.39 -19.00
N ALA A 63 9.53 4.49 -19.77
CA ALA A 63 8.17 4.23 -19.30
C ALA A 63 8.02 2.75 -18.91
N PRO A 64 7.17 2.42 -17.92
CA PRO A 64 7.15 1.09 -17.33
C PRO A 64 6.24 0.19 -18.14
N THR A 65 6.72 -0.46 -19.21
CA THR A 65 6.02 -1.63 -19.79
C THR A 65 6.77 -2.43 -20.85
N PHE A 66 7.99 -2.07 -21.26
CA PHE A 66 8.70 -2.85 -22.26
C PHE A 66 10.14 -3.18 -21.84
N CYS A 67 10.55 -4.43 -22.13
CA CYS A 67 11.89 -5.00 -22.01
C CYS A 67 12.40 -5.46 -20.63
N VAL A 68 11.74 -6.46 -20.03
CA VAL A 68 12.46 -7.44 -19.17
C VAL A 68 12.86 -8.69 -19.99
N SER A 69 12.09 -9.02 -21.04
CA SER A 69 12.37 -10.18 -21.91
C SER A 69 13.65 -10.05 -22.73
N SER A 70 14.00 -8.84 -23.20
CA SER A 70 15.16 -8.62 -24.07
C SER A 70 16.51 -8.67 -23.34
N LEU A 71 16.53 -8.35 -22.04
CA LEU A 71 17.74 -8.44 -21.21
C LEU A 71 18.10 -9.90 -20.86
N LEU A 72 17.09 -10.77 -20.76
CA LEU A 72 17.29 -12.20 -20.48
C LEU A 72 17.86 -12.96 -21.68
N TRP A 73 17.53 -12.54 -22.91
CA TRP A 73 18.05 -13.19 -24.13
C TRP A 73 19.55 -12.92 -24.33
N PHE A 74 19.99 -11.69 -24.09
CA PHE A 74 21.40 -11.31 -24.21
C PHE A 74 22.31 -11.95 -23.14
N SER A 75 21.79 -12.19 -21.93
CA SER A 75 22.56 -12.83 -20.86
C SER A 75 22.76 -14.33 -21.08
N TYR A 76 21.84 -14.99 -21.79
CA TYR A 76 21.94 -16.42 -22.10
C TYR A 76 23.04 -16.73 -23.12
N GLN A 77 23.20 -15.88 -24.15
CA GLN A 77 24.16 -16.13 -25.24
C GLN A 77 25.63 -15.94 -24.83
N SER A 78 25.91 -15.12 -23.81
CA SER A 78 27.28 -14.86 -23.35
C SER A 78 27.82 -15.91 -22.37
N CYS A 79 26.98 -16.78 -21.81
CA CYS A 79 27.44 -17.81 -20.87
C CYS A 79 27.89 -19.10 -21.56
N GLU A 80 27.41 -19.37 -22.78
CA GLU A 80 27.78 -20.58 -23.54
C GLU A 80 29.19 -20.53 -24.16
N THR A 81 29.82 -19.36 -24.25
CA THR A 81 31.12 -19.22 -24.92
C THR A 81 32.34 -19.34 -24.00
N HIS A 82 32.17 -19.51 -22.67
CA HIS A 82 33.28 -19.59 -21.73
C HIS A 82 33.42 -20.89 -20.93
N LEU A 83 32.54 -21.87 -21.16
CA LEU A 83 32.65 -23.19 -20.54
C LEU A 83 32.62 -24.23 -21.65
N GLY A 84 33.79 -24.71 -22.05
CA GLY A 84 33.95 -25.78 -23.05
C GLY A 84 33.27 -27.07 -22.60
N TYR A 85 31.96 -27.15 -22.76
CA TYR A 85 31.15 -28.31 -22.43
C TYR A 85 30.99 -29.16 -23.68
N THR A 86 31.83 -30.19 -23.78
CA THR A 86 31.68 -31.22 -24.80
C THR A 86 30.42 -32.04 -24.54
N LYS A 87 29.48 -31.92 -25.48
CA LYS A 87 28.39 -32.83 -25.84
C LYS A 87 28.53 -34.27 -25.29
N SER A 88 27.74 -34.62 -24.26
CA SER A 88 27.10 -35.93 -24.10
C SER A 88 26.32 -36.04 -22.78
N ASP A 89 25.06 -35.60 -22.74
CA ASP A 89 23.98 -36.38 -22.08
C ASP A 89 22.58 -35.74 -22.33
N PRO A 90 21.69 -36.36 -23.12
CA PRO A 90 20.37 -35.79 -23.41
C PRO A 90 19.38 -35.82 -22.22
N GLU A 91 19.63 -36.59 -21.15
CA GLU A 91 18.72 -36.64 -19.99
C GLU A 91 18.92 -35.48 -18.99
N LEU A 92 20.10 -34.85 -18.95
CA LEU A 92 20.38 -33.77 -18.02
C LEU A 92 19.70 -32.44 -18.43
N HIS A 93 19.44 -32.28 -19.72
CA HIS A 93 18.81 -31.08 -20.28
C HIS A 93 17.32 -30.96 -19.94
N HIS A 94 16.58 -32.07 -19.81
CA HIS A 94 15.16 -32.03 -19.46
C HIS A 94 14.92 -31.69 -17.97
N LEU A 95 15.80 -32.13 -17.07
CA LEU A 95 15.67 -31.86 -15.64
C LEU A 95 16.06 -30.44 -15.26
N LEU A 96 17.01 -29.82 -15.98
CA LEU A 96 17.40 -28.42 -15.77
C LEU A 96 16.38 -27.44 -16.35
N SER A 97 15.79 -27.76 -17.51
CA SER A 97 14.75 -26.92 -18.14
C SER A 97 13.44 -26.90 -17.33
N MET A 98 13.04 -28.02 -16.72
CA MET A 98 11.81 -28.11 -15.93
C MET A 98 11.93 -27.50 -14.52
N LYS A 99 13.14 -27.43 -13.95
CA LYS A 99 13.41 -26.86 -12.62
C LYS A 99 13.55 -25.34 -12.62
N LEU A 100 13.93 -24.74 -13.75
CA LEU A 100 13.94 -23.27 -13.87
C LEU A 100 12.54 -22.68 -14.14
N SER A 101 11.64 -23.42 -14.78
CA SER A 101 10.26 -22.98 -15.00
C SER A 101 9.42 -22.83 -13.73
N PHE A 102 9.76 -23.56 -12.65
CA PHE A 102 9.08 -23.45 -11.35
C PHE A 102 9.61 -22.30 -10.47
N LEU A 103 10.82 -21.80 -10.74
CA LEU A 103 11.39 -20.68 -9.98
C LEU A 103 10.99 -19.31 -10.52
N VAL A 104 10.60 -19.22 -11.79
CA VAL A 104 10.15 -17.94 -12.41
C VAL A 104 8.67 -17.63 -12.11
N THR A 105 7.85 -18.61 -11.76
CA THR A 105 6.41 -18.40 -11.49
C THR A 105 6.11 -17.87 -10.08
N ILE A 106 7.04 -17.98 -9.13
CA ILE A 106 6.80 -17.55 -7.73
C ILE A 106 7.03 -16.04 -7.52
N VAL A 107 7.75 -15.36 -8.42
CA VAL A 107 8.04 -13.92 -8.30
C VAL A 107 7.03 -13.03 -9.05
N ALA A 108 6.13 -13.61 -9.87
CA ALA A 108 5.25 -12.85 -10.77
C ALA A 108 3.82 -12.57 -10.25
N TYR A 109 3.46 -12.98 -9.03
CA TYR A 109 2.10 -12.77 -8.50
C TYR A 109 2.09 -12.09 -7.12
N ALA A 110 2.43 -10.80 -7.12
CA ALA A 110 1.97 -9.87 -6.09
C ALA A 110 1.95 -8.45 -6.66
N THR A 111 1.17 -8.21 -7.72
CA THR A 111 0.67 -6.86 -7.94
C THR A 111 -0.33 -6.57 -6.84
N THR A 112 0.14 -6.11 -5.67
CA THR A 112 -0.76 -5.47 -4.72
C THR A 112 -1.36 -4.28 -5.47
N ALA A 113 -2.67 -4.32 -5.74
CA ALA A 113 -3.40 -3.12 -6.12
C ALA A 113 -3.20 -2.14 -4.95
N GLN A 114 -2.21 -1.26 -5.10
CA GLN A 114 -1.90 -0.26 -4.10
C GLN A 114 -3.13 0.63 -4.03
N SER A 115 -3.76 0.74 -2.85
CA SER A 115 -4.73 1.81 -2.60
C SER A 115 -4.06 3.13 -2.98
N ALA A 116 -4.73 3.90 -3.84
CA ALA A 116 -4.22 5.16 -4.38
C ALA A 116 -5.14 6.30 -3.95
N ILE A 117 -5.29 6.47 -2.64
CA ILE A 117 -5.78 7.74 -2.10
C ILE A 117 -4.58 8.69 -2.16
N THR A 118 -4.65 9.69 -3.03
CA THR A 118 -3.66 10.77 -3.10
C THR A 118 -4.30 12.06 -2.64
N TRP A 119 -3.51 13.03 -2.22
CA TRP A 119 -4.05 14.30 -1.76
C TRP A 119 -3.08 15.46 -2.02
N THR A 120 -3.64 16.66 -2.13
CA THR A 120 -2.88 17.91 -2.14
C THR A 120 -3.60 18.92 -1.27
N LEU A 121 -2.88 19.47 -0.27
CA LEU A 121 -3.38 20.57 0.55
C LEU A 121 -3.08 21.90 -0.14
N GLN A 122 -4.14 22.65 -0.44
CA GLN A 122 -4.03 23.99 -1.00
C GLN A 122 -3.58 24.96 0.10
N LYS A 123 -2.39 25.52 -0.09
CA LYS A 123 -1.77 26.47 0.85
C LYS A 123 -1.65 27.84 0.18
N GLY A 124 -1.93 28.91 0.94
CA GLY A 124 -1.63 30.28 0.51
C GLY A 124 -0.13 30.46 0.29
N THR A 125 0.25 31.41 -0.59
CA THR A 125 1.67 31.69 -0.89
C THR A 125 2.42 32.31 0.29
N ASN A 126 1.72 33.08 1.13
CA ASN A 126 2.25 33.72 2.34
C ASN A 126 1.29 33.42 3.51
N PRO A 127 1.35 32.23 4.11
CA PRO A 127 0.38 31.84 5.13
C PRO A 127 0.56 32.65 6.41
N THR A 128 -0.56 33.00 7.03
CA THR A 128 -0.61 33.52 8.40
C THR A 128 -0.15 32.46 9.41
N ALA A 129 0.08 32.86 10.66
CA ALA A 129 0.40 31.92 11.73
C ALA A 129 -0.74 30.91 11.98
N ASP A 130 -1.99 31.37 11.89
CA ASP A 130 -3.18 30.51 11.98
C ASP A 130 -3.22 29.48 10.85
N GLU A 131 -3.09 29.92 9.59
CA GLU A 131 -3.05 29.01 8.44
C GLU A 131 -1.89 28.02 8.53
N THR A 132 -0.72 28.46 8.99
CA THR A 132 0.44 27.58 9.16
C THR A 132 0.16 26.48 10.19
N ASP A 133 -0.44 26.81 11.32
CA ASP A 133 -0.84 25.82 12.33
C ASP A 133 -1.91 24.85 11.77
N ALA A 134 -2.92 25.36 11.09
CA ALA A 134 -3.95 24.55 10.44
C ALA A 134 -3.33 23.58 9.43
N TYR A 135 -2.48 24.08 8.54
CA TYR A 135 -1.84 23.28 7.50
C TYR A 135 -1.00 22.15 8.08
N ASN A 136 -0.25 22.41 9.14
CA ASN A 136 0.57 21.38 9.78
C ASN A 136 -0.29 20.26 10.38
N LYS A 137 -1.41 20.60 11.02
CA LYS A 137 -2.32 19.62 11.62
C LYS A 137 -3.08 18.82 10.56
N ILE A 138 -3.61 19.49 9.54
CA ILE A 138 -4.29 18.85 8.41
C ILE A 138 -3.32 17.91 7.68
N GLU A 139 -2.09 18.34 7.43
CA GLU A 139 -1.07 17.50 6.78
C GLU A 139 -0.74 16.26 7.62
N ALA A 140 -0.61 16.40 8.95
CA ALA A 140 -0.41 15.25 9.83
C ALA A 140 -1.60 14.27 9.80
N ALA A 141 -2.83 14.79 9.89
CA ALA A 141 -4.05 14.00 9.82
C ALA A 141 -4.17 13.24 8.49
N MET A 142 -3.97 13.92 7.36
CA MET A 142 -4.05 13.33 6.02
C MET A 142 -2.98 12.27 5.80
N ARG A 143 -1.74 12.49 6.28
CA ARG A 143 -0.67 11.49 6.20
C ARG A 143 -1.06 10.18 6.90
N LEU A 144 -1.62 10.27 8.11
CA LEU A 144 -2.05 9.10 8.86
C LEU A 144 -3.21 8.38 8.17
N ALA A 145 -4.27 9.11 7.80
CA ALA A 145 -5.44 8.55 7.15
C ALA A 145 -5.11 7.86 5.82
N VAL A 146 -4.33 8.52 4.95
CA VAL A 146 -3.90 7.96 3.66
C VAL A 146 -2.97 6.76 3.84
N ALA A 147 -2.07 6.78 4.82
CA ALA A 147 -1.24 5.62 5.14
C ALA A 147 -2.10 4.43 5.60
N ARG A 148 -3.17 4.69 6.37
CA ARG A 148 -4.11 3.65 6.81
C ARG A 148 -4.91 3.07 5.63
N HIS A 149 -5.43 3.91 4.74
CA HIS A 149 -6.05 3.47 3.50
C HIS A 149 -5.10 2.62 2.64
N SER A 150 -3.86 3.08 2.47
CA SER A 150 -2.82 2.36 1.72
C SER A 150 -2.52 0.98 2.31
N ARG A 151 -2.63 0.82 3.63
CA ARG A 151 -2.34 -0.42 4.35
C ARG A 151 -3.50 -1.42 4.34
N LEU A 152 -4.75 -0.93 4.39
CA LEU A 152 -5.92 -1.76 4.72
C LEU A 152 -7.02 -1.75 3.66
N GLY A 153 -6.93 -0.89 2.66
CA GLY A 153 -7.92 -0.73 1.61
C GLY A 153 -7.35 -0.87 0.22
N SER A 154 -8.24 -0.78 -0.76
CA SER A 154 -7.95 -0.75 -2.19
C SER A 154 -8.60 0.44 -2.90
N ALA A 155 -9.36 1.27 -2.17
CA ALA A 155 -10.00 2.47 -2.70
C ALA A 155 -8.99 3.46 -3.30
N THR A 156 -9.43 4.16 -4.34
CA THR A 156 -8.65 5.14 -5.10
C THR A 156 -9.42 6.45 -5.24
N LYS A 157 -8.76 7.58 -4.98
CA LYS A 157 -9.32 8.92 -5.10
C LYS A 157 -8.18 9.94 -5.11
N ASN A 158 -8.32 11.00 -5.90
CA ASN A 158 -7.44 12.16 -5.79
C ASN A 158 -8.17 13.24 -5.00
N LEU A 159 -7.59 13.65 -3.87
CA LEU A 159 -8.22 14.58 -2.94
C LEU A 159 -7.61 15.98 -3.06
N ARG A 160 -8.47 16.99 -3.04
CA ARG A 160 -8.09 18.40 -2.91
C ARG A 160 -8.50 18.85 -1.51
N VAL A 161 -7.51 19.11 -0.67
CA VAL A 161 -7.72 19.44 0.74
C VAL A 161 -7.53 20.93 0.95
N TYR A 162 -8.38 21.54 1.76
CA TYR A 162 -8.36 22.97 2.03
C TYR A 162 -8.50 23.24 3.53
N TYR A 163 -7.88 24.33 3.99
CA TYR A 163 -8.29 25.01 5.22
C TYR A 163 -9.31 26.10 4.84
N THR A 164 -10.49 26.08 5.44
CA THR A 164 -11.60 26.98 5.12
C THR A 164 -12.27 27.44 6.40
N PRO A 165 -11.87 28.61 6.96
CA PRO A 165 -12.37 29.11 8.24
C PRO A 165 -13.89 29.24 8.38
N GLY A 166 -14.64 29.33 7.26
CA GLY A 166 -16.10 29.35 7.26
C GLY A 166 -16.78 27.99 7.48
N VAL A 167 -16.02 26.90 7.47
CA VAL A 167 -16.52 25.55 7.79
C VAL A 167 -16.48 25.36 9.31
N PRO A 168 -17.57 24.92 9.96
CA PRO A 168 -17.58 24.74 11.42
C PRO A 168 -16.63 23.65 11.91
N THR A 169 -16.53 22.52 11.17
CA THR A 169 -15.78 21.33 11.58
C THR A 169 -14.89 20.83 10.44
N ALA A 170 -15.40 19.91 9.63
CA ALA A 170 -14.87 19.49 8.35
C ALA A 170 -16.05 19.12 7.44
N GLU A 171 -15.84 19.17 6.14
CA GLU A 171 -16.83 18.72 5.17
C GLU A 171 -16.16 18.27 3.88
N SER A 172 -16.85 17.45 3.12
CA SER A 172 -16.30 16.87 1.90
C SER A 172 -17.37 16.56 0.86
N ASN A 173 -16.92 16.34 -0.37
CA ASN A 173 -17.78 16.04 -1.50
C ASN A 173 -17.23 14.87 -2.31
N TYR A 174 -18.12 14.12 -2.94
CA TYR A 174 -17.76 12.96 -3.78
C TYR A 174 -16.76 13.28 -4.90
N ASN A 175 -16.72 14.54 -5.36
CA ASN A 175 -15.77 15.04 -6.35
C ASN A 175 -14.29 15.04 -5.87
N GLY A 176 -14.03 14.73 -4.59
CA GLY A 176 -12.70 14.70 -3.98
C GLY A 176 -12.29 15.96 -3.23
N ASP A 177 -13.17 16.96 -3.09
CA ASP A 177 -12.93 18.11 -2.24
C ASP A 177 -13.14 17.77 -0.77
N MET A 178 -12.17 18.17 0.07
CA MET A 178 -12.21 18.06 1.53
C MET A 178 -11.80 19.38 2.16
N ARG A 179 -12.59 19.89 3.10
CA ARG A 179 -12.36 21.20 3.74
C ARG A 179 -12.36 21.01 5.25
N PHE A 180 -11.38 21.59 5.93
CA PHE A 180 -11.30 21.67 7.39
C PHE A 180 -11.54 23.10 7.85
N GLY A 181 -12.34 23.24 8.91
CA GLY A 181 -12.72 24.48 9.57
C GLY A 181 -11.66 25.04 10.51
N THR A 182 -11.99 26.09 11.27
CA THR A 182 -11.08 26.72 12.25
C THR A 182 -10.78 25.83 13.45
N ASP A 183 -11.69 24.93 13.83
CA ASP A 183 -11.53 24.14 15.04
C ASP A 183 -10.47 23.04 14.87
N ARG A 184 -9.36 23.19 15.60
CA ARG A 184 -8.23 22.24 15.58
C ARG A 184 -8.57 20.88 16.15
N ALA A 185 -9.63 20.77 16.96
CA ALA A 185 -10.12 19.49 17.44
C ALA A 185 -10.48 18.55 16.29
N TYR A 186 -10.91 19.08 15.13
CA TYR A 186 -11.29 18.29 13.95
C TYR A 186 -10.12 18.03 12.99
N MET A 187 -8.94 18.59 13.19
CA MET A 187 -7.77 18.37 12.32
C MET A 187 -6.96 17.15 12.77
N ASN A 188 -7.62 15.99 12.82
CA ASN A 188 -7.06 14.74 13.32
C ASN A 188 -7.37 13.57 12.36
N GLU A 189 -6.74 12.41 12.60
CA GLU A 189 -6.90 11.24 11.74
C GLU A 189 -8.35 10.73 11.68
N ARG A 190 -9.09 10.75 12.79
CA ARG A 190 -10.51 10.32 12.84
C ARG A 190 -11.33 11.10 11.83
N THR A 191 -11.29 12.43 11.92
CA THR A 191 -12.03 13.30 11.01
C THR A 191 -11.56 13.09 9.57
N ALA A 192 -10.25 13.00 9.33
CA ALA A 192 -9.75 12.78 7.98
C ALA A 192 -10.26 11.46 7.36
N LEU A 193 -10.30 10.36 8.12
CA LEU A 193 -10.88 9.09 7.67
C LEU A 193 -12.38 9.23 7.37
N HIS A 194 -13.13 9.86 8.28
CA HIS A 194 -14.55 10.14 8.12
C HIS A 194 -14.83 10.93 6.83
N GLU A 195 -14.15 12.05 6.62
CA GLU A 195 -14.31 12.87 5.42
C GLU A 195 -13.88 12.14 4.14
N ILE A 196 -12.80 11.34 4.19
CA ILE A 196 -12.41 10.50 3.04
C ILE A 196 -13.56 9.55 2.67
N SER A 197 -14.29 8.99 3.64
CA SER A 197 -15.41 8.08 3.36
C SER A 197 -16.54 8.73 2.56
N HIS A 198 -16.84 10.01 2.82
CA HIS A 198 -17.79 10.77 1.99
C HIS A 198 -17.28 10.96 0.56
N THR A 199 -15.99 11.26 0.38
CA THR A 199 -15.41 11.35 -0.98
C THR A 199 -15.46 10.01 -1.74
N LEU A 200 -15.62 8.91 -1.01
CA LEU A 200 -15.74 7.55 -1.53
C LEU A 200 -17.19 7.10 -1.75
N GLY A 201 -18.18 7.89 -1.33
CA GLY A 201 -19.59 7.69 -1.70
C GLY A 201 -20.56 7.73 -0.53
N VAL A 202 -20.08 7.61 0.72
CA VAL A 202 -20.92 7.61 1.93
C VAL A 202 -21.71 8.91 2.00
N GLY A 203 -23.05 8.82 1.97
CA GLY A 203 -23.91 9.99 2.07
C GLY A 203 -23.90 10.95 0.88
N GLN A 204 -23.29 10.57 -0.25
CA GLN A 204 -23.07 11.45 -1.40
C GLN A 204 -23.56 10.87 -2.73
N THR A 205 -24.02 9.62 -2.75
CA THR A 205 -24.38 8.91 -3.99
C THR A 205 -25.72 8.19 -3.87
N GLU A 206 -26.45 8.10 -4.98
CA GLU A 206 -27.69 7.30 -5.05
C GLU A 206 -27.42 5.81 -4.78
N ALA A 207 -26.22 5.34 -5.10
CA ALA A 207 -25.78 3.98 -4.84
C ALA A 207 -25.70 3.68 -3.34
N PHE A 208 -25.13 4.60 -2.56
CA PHE A 208 -25.16 4.56 -1.10
C PHE A 208 -26.60 4.51 -0.58
N ASP A 209 -27.45 5.45 -0.99
CA ASP A 209 -28.84 5.53 -0.51
C ASP A 209 -29.62 4.26 -0.79
N ARG A 210 -29.49 3.72 -2.01
CA ARG A 210 -30.13 2.46 -2.41
C ARG A 210 -29.65 1.29 -1.56
N LYS A 211 -28.33 1.15 -1.36
CA LYS A 211 -27.76 0.05 -0.58
C LYS A 211 -28.12 0.16 0.90
N CYS A 212 -28.16 1.36 1.44
CA CYS A 212 -28.63 1.63 2.79
C CYS A 212 -30.11 1.28 2.98
N ALA A 213 -30.96 1.64 2.01
CA ALA A 213 -32.39 1.31 2.06
C ALA A 213 -32.65 -0.20 1.95
N ALA A 214 -31.87 -0.91 1.13
CA ALA A 214 -32.01 -2.36 0.95
C ALA A 214 -31.35 -3.18 2.08
N GLY A 215 -30.28 -2.67 2.69
CA GLY A 215 -29.48 -3.39 3.68
C GLY A 215 -28.74 -4.61 3.11
N ASP A 216 -28.63 -4.71 1.78
CA ASP A 216 -28.14 -5.88 1.04
C ASP A 216 -26.62 -5.83 0.76
N TRP A 217 -25.85 -5.58 1.81
CA TRP A 217 -24.39 -5.50 1.73
C TRP A 217 -23.73 -6.89 1.66
N ALA A 218 -23.51 -7.38 0.44
CA ALA A 218 -23.01 -8.74 0.19
C ALA A 218 -21.64 -9.05 0.82
N SER A 219 -20.76 -8.06 0.94
CA SER A 219 -19.42 -8.18 1.52
C SER A 219 -19.29 -7.42 2.83
N ALA A 220 -19.89 -6.23 2.95
CA ALA A 220 -19.70 -5.38 4.12
C ALA A 220 -20.43 -5.92 5.37
N LEU A 221 -21.65 -6.46 5.21
CA LEU A 221 -22.40 -6.99 6.35
C LEU A 221 -21.78 -8.27 6.93
N PRO A 222 -21.35 -9.27 6.14
CA PRO A 222 -20.60 -10.41 6.68
C PRO A 222 -19.29 -10.00 7.35
N LEU A 223 -18.58 -9.02 6.80
CA LEU A 223 -17.36 -8.49 7.41
C LEU A 223 -17.64 -7.87 8.78
N LEU A 224 -18.68 -7.04 8.88
CA LEU A 224 -19.10 -6.46 10.16
C LEU A 224 -19.46 -7.55 11.18
N ARG A 225 -20.25 -8.54 10.77
CA ARG A 225 -20.67 -9.65 11.65
C ARG A 225 -19.51 -10.51 12.13
N SER A 226 -18.45 -10.63 11.32
CA SER A 226 -17.22 -11.32 11.75
C SER A 226 -16.51 -10.64 12.93
N TRP A 227 -16.81 -9.36 13.16
CA TRP A 227 -16.25 -8.57 14.25
C TRP A 227 -17.17 -8.45 15.46
N ASP A 228 -18.46 -8.23 15.19
CA ASP A 228 -19.43 -7.77 16.20
C ASP A 228 -20.55 -8.79 16.47
N GLY A 229 -20.47 -9.95 15.82
CA GLY A 229 -21.42 -11.06 15.96
C GLY A 229 -22.54 -11.05 14.93
N ASP A 230 -23.26 -12.16 14.83
CA ASP A 230 -24.23 -12.44 13.77
C ASP A 230 -25.42 -11.46 13.73
N SER A 231 -25.75 -10.82 14.86
CA SER A 231 -26.83 -9.84 14.95
C SER A 231 -26.43 -8.44 14.48
N ALA A 232 -25.16 -8.20 14.13
CA ALA A 232 -24.71 -6.88 13.70
C ALA A 232 -25.38 -6.47 12.38
N VAL A 233 -25.64 -5.16 12.26
CA VAL A 233 -26.27 -4.51 11.11
C VAL A 233 -25.53 -3.22 10.76
N ILE A 234 -25.46 -2.91 9.47
CA ILE A 234 -24.98 -1.61 8.99
C ILE A 234 -26.20 -0.69 8.93
N ASN A 235 -26.22 0.31 9.79
CA ASN A 235 -27.20 1.39 9.78
C ASN A 235 -26.65 2.56 8.98
N CYS A 236 -27.54 3.23 8.24
CA CYS A 236 -27.23 4.50 7.60
C CYS A 236 -28.23 5.56 8.05
N GLY A 237 -27.77 6.81 8.16
CA GLY A 237 -28.62 7.93 8.54
C GLY A 237 -28.10 9.23 7.96
N GLY A 238 -28.88 9.85 7.07
CA GLY A 238 -28.45 11.02 6.31
C GLY A 238 -27.14 10.71 5.59
N SER A 239 -26.11 11.48 5.89
CA SER A 239 -24.79 11.31 5.28
C SER A 239 -23.92 10.24 5.95
N HIS A 240 -24.37 9.57 7.02
CA HIS A 240 -23.50 8.78 7.90
C HIS A 240 -23.82 7.29 7.93
N ILE A 241 -22.88 6.50 8.46
CA ILE A 241 -23.05 5.08 8.76
C ILE A 241 -22.70 4.75 10.20
N TRP A 242 -23.28 3.67 10.72
CA TRP A 242 -22.92 3.03 11.97
C TRP A 242 -23.01 1.51 11.84
N PRO A 243 -22.14 0.75 12.53
CA PRO A 243 -20.99 1.19 13.31
C PRO A 243 -19.79 1.59 12.43
N TYR A 244 -18.73 2.09 13.07
CA TYR A 244 -17.45 2.46 12.43
C TYR A 244 -17.54 3.58 11.38
N GLY A 245 -18.53 4.47 11.46
CA GLY A 245 -18.56 5.69 10.65
C GLY A 245 -17.55 6.76 11.09
N LEU A 246 -17.06 6.66 12.34
CA LEU A 246 -16.16 7.63 12.97
C LEU A 246 -16.79 9.03 13.04
N ASN A 247 -18.09 9.09 13.29
CA ASN A 247 -18.92 10.29 13.27
C ASN A 247 -18.64 11.20 14.47
N TYR A 248 -18.26 10.62 15.60
CA TYR A 248 -18.00 11.30 16.86
C TYR A 248 -16.64 10.89 17.44
N ASP A 249 -16.07 11.74 18.30
CA ASP A 249 -14.73 11.52 18.86
C ASP A 249 -14.66 10.27 19.75
N ASP A 250 -15.74 9.89 20.43
CA ASP A 250 -15.85 8.68 21.25
C ASP A 250 -15.93 7.39 20.42
N GLU A 251 -16.13 7.48 19.10
CA GLU A 251 -16.01 6.34 18.19
C GLU A 251 -14.55 6.01 17.83
N TRP A 252 -13.58 6.87 18.22
CA TRP A 252 -12.18 6.66 17.90
C TRP A 252 -11.52 5.55 18.73
N SER A 253 -10.88 4.62 18.01
CA SER A 253 -9.81 3.77 18.53
C SER A 253 -8.98 3.27 17.35
N GLU A 254 -7.76 2.77 17.58
CA GLU A 254 -6.96 2.16 16.50
C GLU A 254 -7.70 1.00 15.81
N THR A 255 -8.45 0.22 16.59
CA THR A 255 -9.28 -0.86 16.06
C THR A 255 -10.41 -0.32 15.19
N ASN A 256 -11.14 0.70 15.67
CA ASN A 256 -12.25 1.29 14.93
C ASN A 256 -11.78 1.99 13.66
N ALA A 257 -10.63 2.66 13.70
CA ALA A 257 -10.00 3.29 12.53
C ALA A 257 -9.65 2.26 11.44
N ASN A 258 -9.13 1.09 11.84
CA ASN A 258 -8.86 0.00 10.91
C ASN A 258 -10.15 -0.59 10.33
N ARG A 259 -11.15 -0.85 11.19
CA ARG A 259 -12.45 -1.40 10.79
C ARG A 259 -13.20 -0.44 9.87
N HIS A 260 -13.14 0.87 10.10
CA HIS A 260 -13.68 1.90 9.23
C HIS A 260 -13.18 1.73 7.80
N VAL A 261 -11.85 1.75 7.59
CA VAL A 261 -11.25 1.61 6.26
C VAL A 261 -11.68 0.30 5.59
N GLN A 262 -11.63 -0.81 6.32
CA GLN A 262 -11.99 -2.12 5.79
C GLN A 262 -13.47 -2.22 5.41
N LEU A 263 -14.36 -1.66 6.25
CA LEU A 263 -15.80 -1.64 6.03
C LEU A 263 -16.17 -0.77 4.83
N ILE A 264 -15.64 0.45 4.74
CA ILE A 264 -15.85 1.34 3.59
C ILE A 264 -15.41 0.66 2.28
N ASN A 265 -14.26 -0.02 2.28
CA ASN A 265 -13.81 -0.76 1.10
C ASN A 265 -14.72 -1.95 0.75
N ALA A 266 -15.33 -2.60 1.75
CA ALA A 266 -16.32 -3.64 1.50
C ALA A 266 -17.62 -3.07 0.92
N MET A 267 -18.06 -1.91 1.40
CA MET A 267 -19.23 -1.21 0.86
C MET A 267 -19.02 -0.79 -0.59
N ILE A 268 -17.83 -0.27 -0.93
CA ILE A 268 -17.45 0.05 -2.32
C ILE A 268 -17.52 -1.20 -3.20
N ARG A 269 -17.02 -2.35 -2.73
CA ARG A 269 -17.11 -3.62 -3.48
C ARG A 269 -18.54 -4.09 -3.71
N ASP A 270 -19.44 -3.76 -2.79
CA ASP A 270 -20.87 -4.08 -2.90
C ASP A 270 -21.61 -3.14 -3.86
N GLY A 271 -20.94 -2.14 -4.42
CA GLY A 271 -21.50 -1.21 -5.39
C GLY A 271 -22.11 0.05 -4.79
N MET A 272 -21.55 0.50 -3.65
CA MET A 272 -21.59 1.92 -3.24
C MET A 272 -20.70 2.73 -4.19
#